data_AF-B6ENG2-F1
#
_entry.id   AF-B6ENG2-F1
#
_cell.length_a   1.000
_cell.length_b   1.000
_cell.length_c   1.000
_cell.angle_alpha   90.00
_cell.angle_beta   90.00
_cell.angle_gamma   90.00
#
_symmetry.space_group_name_H-M   'P 1'
#
loop_
_entity.id
_entity.type
_entity.pdbx_description
1 polymer ?
#
loop_
_entity_poly.entity_id
_entity_poly.type
_entity_poly.pdbx_seq_one_letter_code
_entity_poly.pdbx_strand_id
1 'polypeptide(L)' 'MIKKHNKTWELTMLNEVLLSVFAGLIVGVVFSAIKLPIPAPPVLSGVMGIVGVYLGAIGYQWIIERFFS' A
#
# COMPACT_ATOMS: atom_id res chain seq x y z
N MET A 1 -22.13 9.83 -20.84
CA MET A 1 -20.70 9.72 -21.22
C MET A 1 -19.72 9.69 -20.03
N ILE A 2 -20.08 10.19 -18.83
CA ILE A 2 -19.17 10.31 -17.66
C ILE A 2 -18.93 8.98 -16.90
N LYS A 3 -19.91 8.06 -16.87
CA LYS A 3 -19.81 6.78 -16.11
C LYS A 3 -18.72 5.82 -16.59
N LYS A 4 -18.40 5.82 -17.90
CA LYS A 4 -17.41 4.90 -18.48
C LYS A 4 -15.99 5.26 -18.05
N HIS A 5 -15.70 6.55 -17.85
CA HIS A 5 -14.38 7.01 -17.43
C HIS A 5 -14.09 6.59 -15.98
N ASN A 6 -14.98 6.92 -15.03
CA ASN A 6 -14.89 6.50 -13.62
C ASN A 6 -14.58 5.00 -13.48
N LYS A 7 -15.40 4.16 -14.12
CA LYS A 7 -15.29 2.71 -14.00
C LYS A 7 -13.94 2.18 -14.50
N THR A 8 -13.36 2.78 -15.53
CA THR A 8 -12.04 2.35 -16.02
C THR A 8 -10.94 2.60 -14.98
N TRP A 9 -10.98 3.72 -14.24
CA TRP A 9 -10.00 4.00 -13.18
C TRP A 9 -10.18 3.08 -11.99
N GLU A 10 -11.41 2.83 -11.54
CA GLU A 10 -11.66 1.88 -10.44
C GLU A 10 -11.13 0.47 -10.78
N LEU A 11 -11.33 0.02 -12.02
CA LEU A 11 -10.80 -1.26 -12.50
C LEU A 11 -9.27 -1.24 -12.57
N THR A 12 -8.66 -0.14 -13.01
CA THR A 12 -7.20 0.00 -13.02
C THR A 12 -6.62 -0.03 -11.61
N MET A 13 -7.18 0.72 -10.65
CA MET A 13 -6.71 0.75 -9.26
C MET A 13 -6.84 -0.63 -8.59
N LEU A 14 -7.96 -1.33 -8.80
CA LEU A 14 -8.14 -2.69 -8.29
C LEU A 14 -7.13 -3.66 -8.91
N ASN A 15 -6.85 -3.53 -10.21
CA ASN A 15 -5.82 -4.33 -10.88
C ASN A 15 -4.42 -4.04 -10.32
N GLU A 16 -4.07 -2.79 -10.07
CA GLU A 16 -2.79 -2.39 -9.46
C GLU A 16 -2.62 -2.96 -8.05
N VAL A 17 -3.67 -2.87 -7.22
CA VAL A 17 -3.65 -3.47 -5.87
C VAL A 17 -3.45 -4.98 -5.95
N LEU A 18 -4.21 -5.68 -6.81
CA LEU A 18 -4.06 -7.12 -7.00
C LEU A 18 -2.65 -7.48 -7.48
N LEU A 19 -2.13 -6.78 -8.50
CA LEU A 19 -0.79 -7.01 -9.04
C LEU A 19 0.30 -6.76 -7.99
N SER A 20 0.16 -5.74 -7.14
CA SER A 20 1.14 -5.45 -6.07
C SER A 20 1.15 -6.53 -4.99
N VAL A 21 -0.01 -7.05 -4.60
CA VAL A 21 -0.14 -8.17 -3.65
C VAL A 21 0.49 -9.43 -4.23
N PHE A 22 0.18 -9.76 -5.49
CA PHE A 22 0.78 -10.91 -6.18
C PHE A 22 2.29 -10.78 -6.34
N ALA A 23 2.79 -9.60 -6.71
CA ALA A 23 4.23 -9.34 -6.81
C ALA A 23 4.91 -9.53 -5.44
N GLY A 24 4.35 -8.97 -4.37
CA GLY A 24 4.87 -9.15 -3.01
C GLY A 24 4.90 -10.61 -2.55
N LEU A 25 3.86 -11.38 -2.88
CA LEU A 25 3.80 -12.81 -2.59
C LEU A 25 4.90 -13.57 -3.35
N ILE A 26 5.02 -13.34 -4.65
CA ILE A 26 6.03 -14.00 -5.48
C ILE A 26 7.45 -13.67 -4.98
N VAL A 27 7.73 -12.40 -4.71
CA VAL A 27 9.03 -11.96 -4.16
C VAL A 27 9.31 -12.63 -2.82
N GLY A 28 8.32 -12.66 -1.92
CA GLY A 28 8.46 -13.32 -0.62
C GLY A 28 8.75 -14.82 -0.73
N VAL A 29 8.02 -15.53 -1.60
CA VAL A 29 8.22 -16.96 -1.86
C VAL A 29 9.59 -17.23 -2.47
N VAL A 30 9.97 -16.49 -3.51
CA VAL A 30 11.25 -16.67 -4.20
C VAL A 30 12.40 -16.45 -3.24
N PHE A 31 12.43 -15.32 -2.51
CA PHE A 31 13.51 -15.00 -1.57
C PHE A 31 13.60 -16.00 -0.42
N SER A 32 12.46 -16.47 0.09
CA SER A 32 12.42 -17.52 1.12
C SER A 32 12.94 -18.86 0.58
N ALA A 33 12.59 -19.22 -0.64
CA ALA A 33 13.00 -20.49 -1.26
C ALA A 33 14.52 -20.55 -1.50
N ILE A 34 15.14 -19.44 -1.90
CA ILE A 34 16.60 -19.33 -2.10
C ILE A 34 17.36 -18.93 -0.82
N LYS A 35 16.67 -18.81 0.32
CA LYS A 35 17.24 -18.42 1.63
C LYS A 35 17.99 -17.07 1.60
N LEU A 36 17.58 -16.15 0.73
CA LEU A 36 18.11 -14.79 0.75
C LEU A 36 17.39 -13.94 1.80
N PRO A 37 18.07 -12.93 2.37
CA PRO A 37 17.41 -11.96 3.23
C PRO A 37 16.27 -11.27 2.47
N ILE A 38 15.07 -11.29 3.05
CA ILE A 38 13.86 -10.73 2.44
C ILE A 38 14.01 -9.19 2.37
N PRO A 39 13.64 -8.54 1.26
CA PRO A 39 13.76 -7.08 1.12
C PRO A 39 12.74 -6.28 1.96
N ALA A 40 11.68 -6.93 2.42
CA ALA A 40 10.66 -6.36 3.29
C ALA A 40 11.11 -6.37 4.77
N PRO A 41 10.56 -5.48 5.62
CA PRO A 41 10.87 -5.47 7.05
C PRO A 41 10.66 -6.88 7.66
N PRO A 42 11.70 -7.48 8.28
CA PRO A 42 11.64 -8.86 8.76
C PRO A 42 10.81 -9.02 10.05
N VAL A 43 10.33 -7.91 10.63
CA VAL A 43 9.62 -7.86 11.90
C VAL A 43 8.30 -7.11 11.76
N LEU A 44 7.29 -7.57 12.50
CA LEU A 44 5.96 -6.96 12.51
C LEU A 44 6.03 -5.47 12.93
N SER A 45 6.95 -5.11 13.83
CA SER A 45 7.16 -3.72 14.26
C SER A 45 7.56 -2.79 13.11
N GLY A 46 8.34 -3.27 12.12
CA GLY A 46 8.70 -2.49 10.94
C GLY A 46 7.51 -2.24 10.02
N VAL A 47 6.65 -3.24 9.83
CA VAL A 47 5.39 -3.11 9.09
C VAL A 47 4.46 -2.11 9.78
N MET A 48 4.30 -2.22 11.10
CA MET A 48 3.50 -1.29 11.89
C MET A 48 4.04 0.15 11.85
N GLY A 49 5.37 0.33 11.73
CA GLY A 49 5.96 1.65 11.51
C GLY A 49 5.49 2.30 10.20
N ILE A 50 5.47 1.57 9.09
CA ILE A 50 4.98 2.07 7.79
C ILE A 50 3.49 2.44 7.87
N VAL A 51 2.68 1.60 8.53
CA VAL A 51 1.26 1.89 8.79
C VAL A 51 1.10 3.18 9.60
N GLY A 52 1.90 3.36 10.66
CA GLY A 52 1.90 4.57 11.48
C GLY A 52 2.26 5.83 10.71
N VAL A 53 3.24 5.76 9.79
CA VAL A 53 3.61 6.88 8.91
C VAL A 53 2.45 7.28 8.00
N TYR A 54 1.77 6.31 7.38
CA TYR A 54 0.61 6.58 6.53
C TYR A 54 -0.55 7.20 7.31
N LEU A 55 -0.90 6.62 8.47
CA LEU A 55 -1.95 7.16 9.34
C LEU A 55 -1.61 8.56 9.87
N GLY A 56 -0.34 8.81 10.21
CA GLY A 56 0.12 10.14 10.62
C GLY A 56 -0.03 11.18 9.53
N ALA A 57 0.29 10.83 8.28
CA ALA A 57 0.09 11.72 7.13
C ALA A 57 -1.39 12.06 6.92
N ILE A 58 -2.28 11.06 6.99
CA ILE A 58 -3.74 11.28 6.89
C ILE A 58 -4.22 12.14 8.07
N GLY A 59 -3.83 11.78 9.29
CA GLY A 59 -4.25 12.50 10.50
C GLY A 59 -3.82 13.96 10.48
N TYR A 60 -2.63 14.26 9.97
CA TYR A 60 -2.17 15.64 9.81
C TYR A 60 -3.06 16.43 8.83
N GLN A 61 -3.41 15.87 7.67
CA GLN A 61 -4.31 16.52 6.72
C GLN A 61 -5.67 16.82 7.37
N TRP A 62 -6.24 15.84 8.06
CA TRP A 62 -7.50 15.99 8.79
C TRP A 62 -7.46 17.11 9.84
N ILE A 63 -6.35 17.22 10.59
CA ILE A 63 -6.17 18.28 11.60
C ILE A 63 -6.11 19.64 10.93
N ILE A 64 -5.34 19.79 9.85
CA ILE A 64 -5.21 21.07 9.15
C ILE A 64 -6.55 21.50 8.55
N GLU A 65 -7.26 20.60 7.88
CA GLU A 65 -8.58 20.88 7.32
C GLU A 65 -9.61 21.29 8.38
N ARG A 66 -9.54 20.72 9.60
CA ARG A 66 -10.55 20.97 10.64
C ARG A 66 -10.31 22.23 11.45
N PHE A 67 -9.06 22.65 11.60
CA PHE A 67 -8.65 23.74 12.51
C PHE A 67 -8.14 25.00 11.80
N PHE A 68 -7.68 24.87 10.55
CA PHE A 68 -7.12 25.98 9.76
C PHE A 68 -7.91 26.29 8.48
N SER A 69 -9.10 25.68 8.31
CA SER A 69 -10.09 26.02 7.27
C SER A 69 -11.29 26.79 7.84
#